data_AF-C4J7E9-F1
#
_entry.id   AF-C4J7E9-F1
#
_cell.length_a   1.000
_cell.length_b   1.000
_cell.length_c   1.000
_cell.angle_alpha   90.00
_cell.angle_beta   90.00
_cell.angle_gamma   90.00
#
_symmetry.space_group_name_H-M   'P 1'
#
loop_
_entity.id
_entity.type
_entity.pdbx_description
1 polymer ?
#
loop_
_entity_poly.entity_id
_entity_poly.type
_entity_poly.pdbx_seq_one_letter_code
_entity_poly.pdbx_strand_id
1 'polypeptide(L)'
;MMEEYDVNLDGLLDREEFAEFIRKLTADSLCSISVKLLITLVAAPALAMATKRATEGVPGVGKVVRKVPNALYASAITLGVVLLQRSTEGVE
;
A
#
# COMPACT_ATOMS: atom_id res chain seq x y z
N MET A 1 -6.55 -16.01 -18.55
CA MET A 1 -6.52 -16.18 -17.08
C MET A 1 -7.55 -17.19 -16.63
N MET A 2 -8.83 -17.06 -16.99
CA MET A 2 -9.84 -18.08 -16.64
C MET A 2 -9.72 -19.34 -17.52
N GLU A 3 -9.53 -19.16 -18.82
CA GLU A 3 -9.32 -20.22 -19.83
C GLU A 3 -8.09 -21.11 -19.57
N GLU A 4 -7.16 -20.64 -18.72
CA GLU A 4 -5.94 -21.39 -18.39
C GLU A 4 -6.21 -22.46 -17.30
N TYR A 5 -7.36 -22.34 -16.63
CA TYR A 5 -7.85 -23.24 -15.59
C TYR A 5 -9.04 -24.09 -16.03
N ASP A 6 -9.65 -23.77 -17.18
CA ASP A 6 -10.64 -24.60 -17.86
C ASP A 6 -9.88 -25.72 -18.61
N VAL A 7 -9.60 -26.81 -17.91
CA VAL A 7 -8.76 -27.91 -18.41
C VAL A 7 -9.56 -28.78 -19.37
N ASN A 8 -10.86 -28.89 -19.13
CA ASN A 8 -11.77 -29.70 -19.93
C ASN A 8 -12.24 -28.97 -21.22
N LEU A 9 -11.97 -27.66 -21.32
CA LEU A 9 -12.26 -26.77 -22.45
C LEU A 9 -13.76 -26.64 -22.74
N ASP A 10 -14.61 -26.73 -21.72
CA ASP A 10 -16.06 -26.60 -21.83
C ASP A 10 -16.56 -25.15 -21.70
N GLY A 11 -15.65 -24.22 -21.39
CA GLY A 11 -15.93 -22.80 -21.21
C GLY A 11 -16.50 -22.45 -19.84
N LEU A 12 -16.59 -23.42 -18.92
CA LEU A 12 -17.02 -23.28 -17.54
C LEU A 12 -15.87 -23.69 -16.61
N LEU A 13 -16.02 -23.38 -15.32
CA LEU A 13 -15.12 -23.92 -14.30
C LEU A 13 -15.94 -24.82 -13.40
N ASP A 14 -15.53 -26.07 -13.28
CA ASP A 14 -16.03 -26.94 -12.24
C ASP A 14 -15.47 -26.53 -10.86
N ARG A 15 -15.86 -27.28 -9.83
CA ARG A 15 -15.48 -26.97 -8.44
C ARG A 15 -13.97 -27.04 -8.24
N GLU A 16 -13.31 -28.00 -8.86
CA GLU A 16 -11.88 -28.26 -8.72
C GLU A 16 -11.07 -27.21 -9.49
N GLU A 17 -11.48 -26.89 -10.72
CA GLU A 17 -10.88 -25.85 -11.55
C GLU A 17 -11.03 -24.45 -10.92
N PHE A 18 -12.22 -24.15 -10.38
CA PHE A 18 -12.44 -22.91 -9.64
C PHE A 18 -11.58 -22.82 -8.37
N ALA A 19 -11.40 -23.93 -7.65
CA ALA A 19 -10.55 -23.96 -6.47
C ALA A 19 -9.08 -23.68 -6.80
N GLU A 20 -8.55 -24.25 -7.89
CA GLU A 20 -7.19 -23.95 -8.35
C GLU A 20 -7.04 -22.51 -8.84
N PHE A 21 -8.02 -22.01 -9.59
CA PHE A 21 -8.05 -20.63 -10.06
C PHE A 21 -7.97 -19.64 -8.89
N ILE A 22 -8.83 -19.80 -7.88
CA ILE A 22 -8.83 -18.95 -6.68
C ILE A 22 -7.53 -19.13 -5.90
N ARG A 23 -6.98 -20.34 -5.80
CA ARG A 23 -5.70 -20.58 -5.11
C ARG A 23 -4.57 -19.82 -5.79
N LYS A 24 -4.48 -19.83 -7.11
CA LYS A 24 -3.46 -19.09 -7.86
C LYS A 24 -3.66 -17.58 -7.74
N LEU A 25 -4.87 -17.10 -7.99
CA LEU A 25 -5.22 -15.68 -7.83
C LEU A 25 -4.85 -15.15 -6.45
N THR A 26 -5.16 -15.93 -5.41
CA THR A 26 -4.88 -15.58 -4.02
C THR A 26 -3.37 -15.62 -3.74
N ALA A 27 -2.66 -16.65 -4.20
CA ALA A 27 -1.21 -16.75 -4.02
C ALA A 27 -0.47 -15.59 -4.68
N ASP A 28 -0.82 -15.24 -5.93
CA ASP A 28 -0.16 -14.18 -6.67
C ASP A 28 -0.52 -12.79 -6.09
N SER A 29 -1.78 -12.59 -5.69
CA SER A 29 -2.22 -11.34 -5.06
C SER A 29 -1.61 -11.15 -3.68
N LEU A 30 -1.68 -12.16 -2.80
CA LEU A 30 -1.10 -12.07 -1.46
C LEU A 30 0.41 -11.92 -1.52
N CYS A 31 1.10 -12.60 -2.43
CA CYS A 31 2.55 -12.46 -2.59
C CYS A 31 2.90 -11.01 -3.02
N SER A 32 2.22 -10.48 -4.04
CA SER A 32 2.44 -9.12 -4.53
C SER A 32 2.15 -8.06 -3.47
N ILE A 33 1.04 -8.21 -2.72
CA ILE A 33 0.65 -7.29 -1.65
C ILE A 33 1.63 -7.38 -0.47
N SER A 34 2.04 -8.59 -0.08
CA SER A 34 2.95 -8.80 1.05
C SER A 34 4.34 -8.20 0.77
N VAL A 35 4.89 -8.41 -0.42
CA VAL A 35 6.19 -7.83 -0.80
C VAL A 35 6.13 -6.30 -0.80
N LYS A 36 5.06 -5.72 -1.38
CA LYS A 36 4.86 -4.27 -1.34
C LYS A 36 4.76 -3.73 0.09
N LEU A 37 4.00 -4.41 0.96
CA LEU A 37 3.87 -4.04 2.38
C LEU A 37 5.22 -4.10 3.11
N LEU A 38 6.00 -5.16 2.91
CA LEU A 38 7.33 -5.30 3.52
C LEU A 38 8.28 -4.19 3.06
N ILE A 39 8.29 -3.87 1.77
CA ILE A 39 9.09 -2.78 1.21
C ILE A 39 8.65 -1.45 1.84
N THR A 40 7.34 -1.16 1.88
CA THR A 40 6.82 0.07 2.48
C THR A 40 7.14 0.17 3.97
N LEU A 41 7.06 -0.94 4.73
CA LEU A 41 7.36 -0.97 6.16
C LEU A 41 8.81 -0.59 6.46
N VAL A 42 9.75 -0.90 5.57
CA VAL A 42 11.18 -0.56 5.73
C VAL A 42 11.49 0.81 5.12
N ALA A 43 11.00 1.06 3.91
CA ALA A 43 11.32 2.26 3.14
C ALA A 43 10.66 3.51 3.74
N ALA A 44 9.42 3.43 4.22
CA ALA A 44 8.72 4.59 4.75
C ALA A 44 9.40 5.17 6.01
N PRO A 45 9.77 4.38 7.04
CA PRO A 45 10.53 4.90 8.17
C PRO A 45 11.92 5.41 7.80
N ALA A 46 12.62 4.72 6.89
CA ALA A 46 13.94 5.16 6.43
C ALA A 46 13.86 6.53 5.73
N LEU A 47 12.88 6.71 4.84
CA LEU A 47 12.62 7.96 4.15
C LEU A 47 12.18 9.06 5.13
N ALA A 48 11.32 8.73 6.10
CA ALA A 48 10.92 9.66 7.16
C ALA A 48 12.11 10.12 8.02
N MET A 49 13.02 9.21 8.39
CA MET A 49 14.23 9.56 9.13
C MET A 49 15.20 10.41 8.31
N ALA A 50 15.39 10.07 7.03
CA ALA A 50 16.27 10.83 6.13
C ALA A 50 15.75 12.27 5.94
N THR A 51 14.45 12.43 5.67
CA THR A 51 13.80 13.74 5.51
C THR A 51 13.78 14.54 6.81
N LYS A 52 13.56 13.89 7.97
CA LYS A 52 13.69 14.54 9.28
C LYS A 52 15.12 15.09 9.48
N ARG A 53 16.16 14.29 9.24
CA ARG A 53 17.56 14.74 9.38
C ARG A 53 17.89 15.91 8.44
N ALA A 54 17.40 15.86 7.20
CA ALA A 54 17.61 16.93 6.23
C ALA A 54 16.93 18.24 6.67
N THR A 55 15.74 18.18 7.26
CA THR A 55 14.98 19.36 7.71
C THR A 55 15.42 19.88 9.08
N GLU A 56 16.05 19.05 9.92
CA GLU A 56 16.66 19.47 11.18
C GLU A 56 17.86 20.42 11.00
N GLY A 57 18.56 20.35 9.86
CA GLY A 57 19.67 21.25 9.52
C GLY A 57 19.24 22.63 9.02
N VAL A 58 17.94 22.85 8.77
CA VAL A 58 17.42 24.12 8.25
C VAL A 58 17.15 25.09 9.41
N PRO A 59 17.80 26.27 9.44
CA PRO A 59 17.54 27.29 10.45
C PRO A 59 16.07 27.71 10.44
N GLY A 60 15.41 27.68 11.61
CA GLY A 60 14.00 28.04 11.77
C GLY A 60 13.01 26.86 11.72
N VAL A 61 13.26 25.83 10.90
CA VAL A 61 12.33 24.69 10.72
C VAL A 61 12.64 23.53 11.67
N GLY A 62 13.93 23.22 11.88
CA GLY A 62 14.36 22.07 12.70
C GLY A 62 13.92 22.12 14.17
N LYS A 63 13.71 23.33 14.73
CA LYS A 63 13.27 23.52 16.12
C LYS A 63 11.79 23.17 16.33
N VAL A 64 10.96 23.33 15.29
CA VAL A 64 9.52 23.07 15.32
C VAL A 64 9.26 21.58 15.12
N VAL A 65 9.90 20.98 14.11
CA VAL A 65 9.77 19.54 13.80
C VAL A 65 10.18 18.65 14.98
N ARG A 66 11.19 19.06 15.76
CA ARG A 66 11.61 18.34 16.98
C ARG A 66 10.57 18.34 18.12
N LYS A 67 9.71 19.36 18.18
CA LYS A 67 8.72 19.54 19.25
C LYS A 67 7.36 18.91 18.95
N VAL A 68 7.08 18.59 17.69
CA VAL A 68 5.79 18.02 17.30
C VAL A 68 5.83 16.50 17.52
N PRO A 69 4.91 15.94 18.34
CA PRO A 69 4.81 14.51 18.55
C PRO A 69 4.51 13.76 17.24
N ASN A 70 5.14 12.60 17.04
CA ASN A 70 4.91 11.75 15.86
C ASN A 70 3.43 11.41 15.62
N ALA A 71 2.61 11.33 16.68
CA ALA A 71 1.18 11.07 16.58
C ALA A 71 0.43 12.17 15.81
N LEU A 72 0.82 13.44 15.95
CA LEU A 72 0.19 14.54 15.22
C LEU A 72 0.53 14.47 13.73
N TYR A 73 1.78 14.15 13.38
CA TYR A 73 2.18 13.91 11.99
C TYR A 73 1.39 12.77 11.36
N ALA A 74 1.29 11.63 12.04
CA ALA A 74 0.52 10.50 11.56
C ALA A 74 -0.94 10.90 11.32
N SER A 75 -1.57 11.60 12.28
CA SER A 75 -2.97 12.03 12.14
C SER A 75 -3.20 13.00 10.97
N ALA A 76 -2.30 13.96 10.76
CA ALA A 76 -2.41 14.94 9.69
C ALA A 76 -2.20 14.30 8.31
N ILE A 77 -1.23 13.41 8.19
CA ILE A 77 -0.97 12.65 6.96
C ILE A 77 -2.16 11.75 6.64
N THR A 78 -2.67 10.99 7.63
CA THR A 78 -3.84 10.12 7.45
C THR A 78 -5.07 10.92 7.01
N LEU A 79 -5.36 12.05 7.65
CA LEU A 79 -6.45 12.93 7.24
C LEU A 79 -6.28 13.46 5.81
N GLY A 80 -5.06 13.89 5.46
CA GLY A 80 -4.75 14.34 4.09
C GLY A 80 -4.98 13.26 3.03
N VAL A 81 -4.56 12.02 3.31
CA VAL A 81 -4.79 10.87 2.41
C VAL A 81 -6.28 10.57 2.25
N VAL A 82 -7.06 10.56 3.34
CA VAL A 82 -8.51 10.32 3.29
C VAL A 82 -9.22 11.39 2.46
N LEU A 83 -8.86 12.66 2.64
CA LEU A 83 -9.45 13.76 1.88
C LEU A 83 -9.09 13.69 0.38
N LEU A 84 -7.85 13.31 0.08
CA LEU A 84 -7.40 13.14 -1.30
C LEU A 84 -8.11 11.95 -1.99
N GLN A 85 -8.25 10.81 -1.30
CA GLN A 85 -8.98 9.64 -1.81
C GLN A 85 -10.43 9.99 -2.13
N ARG A 86 -11.12 10.68 -1.21
CA ARG A 86 -12.50 11.16 -1.42
C ARG A 86 -12.65 12.14 -2.59
N SER A 87 -11.58 12.86 -2.92
CA SER A 87 -11.58 13.81 -4.03
C SER A 87 -11.39 13.09 -5.38
N THR A 88 -10.65 11.99 -5.41
CA THR A 88 -10.43 11.15 -6.60
C THR A 88 -11.60 10.21 -6.87
N GLU A 89 -12.31 9.73 -5.83
CA GLU A 89 -13.54 8.92 -5.97
C GLU A 89 -14.74 9.69 -6.57
N GLY A 90 -14.63 11.02 -6.73
CA GLY A 90 -15.65 11.86 -7.36
C GLY A 90 -15.37 12.20 -8.84
N VAL A 91 -14.37 11.58 -9.47
CA VAL A 91 -13.94 11.86 -10.86
C VAL A 91 -14.05 10.60 -11.74
N GLU A 92 -15.01 9.73 -11.47
CA GLU A 92 -15.45 8.72 -12.45
C GLU A 92 -16.48 9.29 -13.44
#